data_AF-L7UAL6-F1
#
_entry.id   AF-L7UAL6-F1
#
_cell.length_a   1.000
_cell.length_b   1.000
_cell.length_c   1.000
_cell.angle_alpha   90.00
_cell.angle_beta   90.00
_cell.angle_gamma   90.00
#
_symmetry.space_group_name_H-M   'P 1'
#
loop_
_entity.id
_entity.type
_entity.pdbx_description
1 polymer ?
#
loop_
_entity_poly.entity_id
_entity_poly.type
_entity_poly.pdbx_seq_one_letter_code
_entity_poly.pdbx_strand_id
1 'polypeptide(L)'
;MTSSLKLLFADPKGRVMEHPYLLATLRSGEELVPPQDKPIPLPSAGKLVHLPGRLPVGIHPKTGEMELVREMNVGGKSFIPNAVGALLPPGYTRTFLPGEVKGDGPVLPQWAYTAAAWGKDGPVAWAIHTDRRSHWDPERYSTPDMKALVTEHMARFPDNRVLKQLKTCALLYRCFTSQNTFYVRDEAAIPASVMCNARCVGCISDQPADGPPASHERMDDGPTGEEMGAIGLFHLENAPGRTMVSFGQGCEGEPLTRWKQIAEAIRFMRERTQKGSININTNASLTRGLEALLDAGLDAVRVSLNAASKGLYEAYYKPVKYGWEDVEASIALARERGAYLALNLLLFPGVTDREGEVKALERLVKKYKVDQVQTRSLAIDPLQYLEAARDVGAGGEAVGVRTLLNRLKAARPGLIIGNFARGLEERENAAGVR
;
A
#
# COMPACT_ATOMS: atom_id res chain seq x y z
N MET A 1 24.33 -9.30 22.98
CA MET A 1 25.19 -8.47 22.10
C MET A 1 24.41 -8.09 20.84
N THR A 2 23.48 -7.16 20.93
CA THR A 2 22.99 -6.43 19.76
C THR A 2 24.14 -5.51 19.33
N SER A 3 24.83 -5.86 18.25
CA SER A 3 25.67 -4.92 17.51
C SER A 3 24.90 -3.60 17.39
N SER A 4 25.50 -2.51 17.84
CA SER A 4 24.86 -1.21 18.10
C SER A 4 24.11 -0.73 16.86
N LEU A 5 22.78 -0.80 16.90
CA LEU A 5 21.91 -0.22 15.87
C LEU A 5 21.98 1.29 16.03
N LYS A 6 22.90 1.95 15.33
CA LYS A 6 23.13 3.38 15.50
C LYS A 6 22.00 4.17 14.88
N LEU A 7 21.65 5.27 15.54
CA LEU A 7 20.73 6.27 15.04
C LEU A 7 21.27 6.83 13.71
N LEU A 8 20.40 6.90 12.71
CA LEU A 8 20.68 7.62 11.47
C LEU A 8 20.11 9.04 11.57
N PHE A 9 20.84 10.01 11.03
CA PHE A 9 20.38 11.38 10.87
C PHE A 9 20.83 11.93 9.52
N ALA A 10 20.16 12.98 9.04
CA ALA A 10 20.51 13.64 7.79
C ALA A 10 20.78 15.13 7.99
N ASP A 11 21.73 15.67 7.21
CA ASP A 11 21.94 17.11 7.13
C ASP A 11 20.85 17.80 6.27
N PRO A 12 20.81 19.14 6.21
CA PRO A 12 19.84 19.87 5.38
C PRO A 12 19.94 19.59 3.87
N LYS A 13 21.02 18.97 3.40
CA LYS A 13 21.19 18.55 2.00
C LYS A 13 20.75 17.10 1.77
N GLY A 14 20.24 16.43 2.81
CA GLY A 14 19.79 15.04 2.76
C GLY A 14 20.91 14.01 2.79
N ARG A 15 22.15 14.40 3.11
CA ARG A 15 23.24 13.43 3.31
C ARG A 15 22.99 12.68 4.61
N VAL A 16 22.91 11.35 4.55
CA VAL A 16 22.65 10.49 5.71
C VAL A 16 23.96 10.08 6.38
N MET A 17 23.99 10.13 7.71
CA MET A 17 25.13 9.79 8.56
C MET A 17 24.68 8.97 9.77
N GLU A 18 25.61 8.23 10.37
CA GLU A 18 25.40 7.55 11.66
C GLU A 18 25.74 8.49 12.83
N HIS A 19 24.92 8.46 13.88
CA HIS A 19 25.24 9.15 15.12
C HIS A 19 26.47 8.51 15.80
N PRO A 20 27.41 9.30 16.36
CA PRO A 20 28.64 8.76 16.94
C PRO A 20 28.41 7.77 18.10
N TYR A 21 27.32 7.94 18.86
CA TYR A 21 27.06 7.11 20.04
C TYR A 21 25.59 6.72 20.27
N LEU A 22 24.62 7.40 19.65
CA LEU A 22 23.21 7.16 19.96
C LEU A 22 22.71 5.94 19.21
N LEU A 23 21.90 5.14 19.89
CA LEU A 23 21.18 4.03 19.28
C LEU A 23 19.87 4.52 18.68
N ALA A 24 19.40 3.88 17.62
CA ALA A 24 18.14 4.22 16.98
C ALA A 24 16.96 4.01 17.94
N THR A 25 15.93 4.86 17.83
CA THR A 25 14.60 4.59 18.41
C THR A 25 13.63 4.16 17.31
N LEU A 26 12.55 3.52 17.72
CA LEU A 26 11.44 3.13 16.86
C LEU A 26 10.17 3.86 17.29
N ARG A 27 9.19 3.95 16.40
CA ARG A 27 7.84 4.42 16.72
C ARG A 27 6.81 3.30 16.52
N SER A 28 5.94 3.13 17.51
CA SER A 28 4.74 2.29 17.46
C SER A 28 3.57 3.13 17.97
N GLY A 29 2.69 3.56 17.06
CA GLY A 29 1.63 4.48 17.43
C GLY A 29 2.22 5.82 17.90
N GLU A 30 1.72 6.34 19.01
CA GLU A 30 2.22 7.57 19.62
C GLU A 30 3.57 7.39 20.35
N GLU A 31 3.91 6.15 20.70
CA GLU A 31 5.06 5.84 21.54
C GLU A 31 6.36 5.74 20.76
N LEU A 32 7.41 6.33 21.34
CA LEU A 32 8.79 6.00 21.00
C LEU A 32 9.24 4.85 21.88
N VAL A 33 9.87 3.85 21.27
CA VAL A 33 10.27 2.62 21.94
C VAL A 33 11.71 2.26 21.59
N PRO A 34 12.43 1.56 22.48
CA PRO A 34 13.73 1.02 22.14
C PRO A 34 13.65 0.02 20.97
N PRO A 35 14.77 -0.24 20.27
CA PRO A 35 14.85 -1.29 19.27
C PRO A 35 14.33 -2.63 19.79
N GLN A 36 13.22 -3.07 19.21
CA GLN A 36 12.61 -4.38 19.42
C GLN A 36 12.39 -5.04 18.08
N ASP A 37 12.13 -6.35 18.08
CA ASP A 37 12.20 -7.20 16.88
C ASP A 37 13.57 -7.19 16.17
N LYS A 38 13.79 -8.22 15.36
CA LYS A 38 14.98 -8.30 14.50
C LYS A 38 14.76 -7.46 13.22
N PRO A 39 15.57 -6.43 12.95
CA PRO A 39 15.52 -5.73 11.68
C PRO A 39 16.09 -6.61 10.56
N ILE A 40 15.80 -6.24 9.31
CA ILE A 40 16.39 -6.84 8.12
C ILE A 40 17.43 -5.89 7.52
N PRO A 41 18.45 -6.39 6.81
CA PRO A 41 19.22 -5.55 5.90
C PRO A 41 18.28 -4.78 4.97
N LEU A 42 18.58 -3.50 4.73
CA LEU A 42 17.82 -2.72 3.76
C LEU A 42 17.91 -3.43 2.40
N PRO A 43 16.78 -3.80 1.76
CA PRO A 43 16.81 -4.43 0.45
C PRO A 43 17.53 -3.55 -0.59
N SER A 44 18.12 -4.15 -1.62
CA SER A 44 18.88 -3.41 -2.67
C SER A 44 18.05 -2.30 -3.34
N ALA A 45 16.77 -2.56 -3.58
CA ALA A 45 15.82 -1.58 -4.13
C ALA A 45 15.23 -0.63 -3.07
N GLY A 46 15.55 -0.82 -1.80
CA GLY A 46 15.17 0.06 -0.70
C GLY A 46 16.00 1.34 -0.68
N LYS A 47 15.44 2.40 -0.10
CA LYS A 47 16.11 3.71 -0.01
C LYS A 47 16.03 4.26 1.40
N LEU A 48 17.13 4.82 1.88
CA LEU A 48 17.07 5.72 3.03
C LEU A 48 16.50 7.07 2.59
N VAL A 49 15.69 7.67 3.45
CA VAL A 49 15.06 8.97 3.21
C VAL A 49 15.20 9.82 4.45
N HIS A 50 15.55 11.09 4.28
CA HIS A 50 15.44 12.08 5.35
C HIS A 50 13.97 12.52 5.47
N LEU A 51 13.56 12.92 6.67
CA LEU A 51 12.22 13.36 6.98
C LEU A 51 12.27 14.86 7.32
N PRO A 52 12.02 15.76 6.35
CA PRO A 52 12.06 17.19 6.59
C PRO A 52 11.19 17.63 7.76
N GLY A 53 11.76 18.43 8.65
CA GLY A 53 11.08 18.96 9.83
C GLY A 53 10.75 17.92 10.89
N ARG A 54 11.42 16.76 10.86
CA ARG A 54 11.37 15.74 11.90
C ARG A 54 12.72 15.63 12.58
N LEU A 55 12.75 15.72 13.90
CA LEU A 55 13.97 15.64 14.68
C LEU A 55 14.27 14.18 15.06
N PRO A 56 15.52 13.71 14.93
CA PRO A 56 15.91 12.38 15.39
C PRO A 56 15.82 12.25 16.90
N VAL A 57 15.35 11.10 17.38
CA VAL A 57 15.46 10.71 18.79
C VAL A 57 16.31 9.45 18.89
N GLY A 58 17.34 9.47 19.73
CA GLY A 58 18.20 8.32 19.98
C GLY A 58 18.11 7.84 21.42
N ILE A 59 18.65 6.66 21.68
CA ILE A 59 18.85 6.15 23.05
C ILE A 59 20.34 6.21 23.39
N HIS A 60 20.65 6.80 24.54
CA HIS A 60 22.00 6.82 25.06
C HIS A 60 22.39 5.42 25.57
N PRO A 61 23.48 4.82 25.06
CA PRO A 61 23.77 3.41 25.27
C PRO A 61 24.15 3.05 26.72
N LYS A 62 24.56 4.03 27.53
CA LYS A 62 24.94 3.79 28.94
C LYS A 62 23.80 4.02 29.92
N THR A 63 22.95 5.01 29.67
CA THR A 63 21.89 5.43 30.60
C THR A 63 20.53 4.85 30.21
N GLY A 64 20.34 4.49 28.93
CA GLY A 64 19.04 4.05 28.40
C GLY A 64 18.06 5.21 28.16
N GLU A 65 18.46 6.45 28.43
CA GLU A 65 17.62 7.62 28.26
C GLU A 65 17.46 7.99 26.79
N MET A 66 16.27 8.50 26.43
CA MET A 66 16.01 9.03 25.10
C MET A 66 16.53 10.46 24.99
N GLU A 67 17.36 10.71 23.98
CA GLU A 67 17.94 12.01 23.66
C GLU A 67 17.35 12.54 22.35
N LEU A 68 16.75 13.73 22.40
CA LEU A 68 16.31 14.46 21.22
C LEU A 68 17.51 15.20 20.60
N VAL A 69 17.82 14.90 19.34
CA VAL A 69 18.94 15.51 18.64
C VAL A 69 18.51 16.84 17.99
N ARG A 70 18.79 17.96 18.67
CA ARG A 70 18.41 19.30 18.20
C ARG A 70 19.45 19.96 17.30
N GLU A 71 20.71 19.58 17.45
CA GLU A 71 21.84 20.15 16.71
C GLU A 71 22.90 19.06 16.50
N MET A 72 23.55 19.08 15.34
CA MET A 72 24.74 18.27 15.04
C MET A 72 25.85 19.16 14.51
N ASN A 73 27.09 18.89 14.95
CA ASN A 73 28.29 19.51 14.39
C ASN A 73 29.08 18.44 13.61
N VAL A 74 29.16 18.61 12.28
CA VAL A 74 29.92 17.71 11.41
C VAL A 74 30.86 18.54 10.54
N GLY A 75 32.17 18.30 10.65
CA GLY A 75 33.18 19.03 9.88
C GLY A 75 33.21 20.53 10.16
N GLY A 76 32.98 20.93 11.42
CA GLY A 76 32.99 22.33 11.86
C GLY A 76 31.74 23.13 11.48
N LYS A 77 30.68 22.46 11.00
CA LYS A 77 29.40 23.10 10.67
C LYS A 77 28.29 22.53 11.54
N SER A 78 27.65 23.43 12.28
CA SER A 78 26.43 23.15 13.04
C SER A 78 25.18 23.21 12.16
N PHE A 79 24.23 22.32 12.40
CA PHE A 79 22.92 22.33 11.74
C PHE A 79 21.87 21.57 12.55
N ILE A 80 20.59 21.85 12.28
CA ILE A 80 19.47 21.05 12.78
C ILE A 80 19.36 19.78 11.91
N PRO A 81 19.52 18.57 12.48
CA PRO A 81 19.43 17.35 11.70
C PRO A 81 17.97 16.96 11.41
N ASN A 82 17.77 16.19 10.34
CA ASN A 82 16.50 15.52 10.07
C ASN A 82 16.59 14.05 10.47
N ALA A 83 15.48 13.51 10.99
CA ALA A 83 15.29 12.09 11.19
C ALA A 83 15.40 11.33 9.86
N VAL A 84 15.79 10.06 9.93
CA VAL A 84 15.95 9.20 8.76
C VAL A 84 15.06 7.98 8.90
N GLY A 85 14.38 7.63 7.81
CA GLY A 85 13.63 6.39 7.66
C GLY A 85 14.08 5.63 6.41
N ALA A 86 13.34 4.58 6.10
CA ALA A 86 13.51 3.80 4.89
C ALA A 86 12.20 3.70 4.09
N LEU A 87 12.33 3.62 2.77
CA LEU A 87 11.31 3.17 1.85
C LEU A 87 11.69 1.77 1.37
N LEU A 88 10.76 0.84 1.46
CA LEU A 88 10.97 -0.56 1.08
C LEU A 88 10.33 -0.85 -0.27
N PRO A 89 10.91 -1.75 -1.08
CA PRO A 89 10.25 -2.22 -2.29
C PRO A 89 8.97 -3.00 -1.95
N PRO A 90 8.06 -3.21 -2.92
CA PRO A 90 6.90 -4.07 -2.74
C PRO A 90 7.28 -5.47 -2.26
N GLY A 91 6.40 -6.11 -1.48
CA GLY A 91 6.64 -7.44 -0.89
C GLY A 91 6.97 -7.43 0.60
N TYR A 92 7.34 -6.26 1.14
CA TYR A 92 7.68 -6.07 2.54
C TYR A 92 6.55 -5.39 3.32
N THR A 93 6.33 -5.86 4.54
CA THR A 93 5.42 -5.24 5.52
C THR A 93 6.26 -4.59 6.62
N ARG A 94 6.13 -3.28 6.81
CA ARG A 94 6.82 -2.57 7.89
C ARG A 94 6.30 -3.03 9.25
N THR A 95 7.18 -3.13 10.23
CA THR A 95 6.80 -3.45 11.62
C THR A 95 6.94 -2.26 12.56
N PHE A 96 7.71 -1.24 12.20
CA PHE A 96 7.86 0.00 12.98
C PHE A 96 8.01 1.23 12.07
N LEU A 97 7.65 2.38 12.63
CA LEU A 97 7.83 3.70 12.03
C LEU A 97 9.15 4.33 12.50
N PRO A 98 9.72 5.32 11.78
CA PRO A 98 10.88 6.06 12.25
C PRO A 98 10.65 6.68 13.63
N GLY A 99 11.63 6.55 14.53
CA GLY A 99 11.63 7.23 15.81
C GLY A 99 11.98 8.70 15.66
N GLU A 100 10.96 9.55 15.64
CA GLU A 100 11.10 10.99 15.39
C GLU A 100 10.16 11.82 16.27
N VAL A 101 10.45 13.11 16.39
CA VAL A 101 9.54 14.11 16.96
C VAL A 101 9.34 15.23 15.94
N LYS A 102 8.11 15.77 15.88
CA LYS A 102 7.78 16.93 15.05
C LYS A 102 8.65 18.12 15.43
N GLY A 103 9.41 18.63 14.48
CA GLY A 103 10.03 19.94 14.52
C GLY A 103 9.26 20.93 13.64
N ASP A 104 9.93 22.02 13.29
CA ASP A 104 9.43 22.96 12.28
C ASP A 104 9.62 22.36 10.87
N GLY A 105 8.55 22.36 10.07
CA GLY A 105 8.58 21.86 8.70
C GLY A 105 7.26 21.24 8.23
N PRO A 106 7.24 20.72 6.99
CA PRO A 106 6.00 20.40 6.29
C PRO A 106 5.32 19.13 6.83
N VAL A 107 4.10 18.92 6.36
CA VAL A 107 3.50 17.58 6.30
C VAL A 107 4.33 16.75 5.32
N LEU A 108 4.69 15.54 5.72
CA LEU A 108 5.50 14.64 4.90
C LEU A 108 4.67 14.13 3.69
N PRO A 109 5.29 13.97 2.50
CA PRO A 109 4.64 13.32 1.36
C PRO A 109 4.07 11.93 1.70
N GLN A 110 3.07 11.48 0.94
CA GLN A 110 2.41 10.19 1.18
C GLN A 110 3.30 9.01 0.75
N TRP A 111 4.28 8.67 1.59
CA TRP A 111 5.18 7.53 1.45
C TRP A 111 5.09 6.56 2.64
N ALA A 112 5.49 5.32 2.42
CA ALA A 112 5.49 4.26 3.43
C ALA A 112 6.76 4.31 4.30
N TYR A 113 6.92 5.38 5.09
CA TYR A 113 8.05 5.55 5.99
C TYR A 113 8.17 4.36 6.96
N THR A 114 9.36 3.77 7.01
CA THR A 114 9.70 2.61 7.85
C THR A 114 10.91 2.95 8.70
N ALA A 115 10.97 2.44 9.93
CA ALA A 115 12.13 2.66 10.80
C ALA A 115 13.42 2.14 10.17
N ALA A 116 14.52 2.89 10.36
CA ALA A 116 15.83 2.56 9.82
C ALA A 116 16.94 2.84 10.84
N ALA A 117 18.04 2.08 10.75
CA ALA A 117 19.23 2.27 11.57
C ALA A 117 20.48 1.86 10.79
N TRP A 118 21.66 2.18 11.31
CA TRP A 118 22.91 1.61 10.84
C TRP A 118 23.28 0.38 11.67
N GLY A 119 23.35 -0.79 11.03
CA GLY A 119 23.80 -2.04 11.64
C GLY A 119 25.28 -2.31 11.37
N LYS A 120 25.74 -3.53 11.70
CA LYS A 120 27.12 -3.97 11.50
C LYS A 120 27.61 -3.81 10.06
N ASP A 121 26.79 -4.25 9.11
CA ASP A 121 27.18 -4.42 7.71
C ASP A 121 26.51 -3.37 6.78
N GLY A 122 25.87 -2.34 7.36
CA GLY A 122 25.19 -1.29 6.60
C GLY A 122 23.78 -0.97 7.12
N PRO A 123 22.94 -0.30 6.32
CA PRO A 123 21.61 0.11 6.75
C PRO A 123 20.66 -1.07 6.92
N VAL A 124 19.82 -0.98 7.94
CA VAL A 124 18.78 -1.95 8.27
C VAL A 124 17.42 -1.27 8.40
N ALA A 125 16.35 -2.04 8.24
CA ALA A 125 14.97 -1.57 8.38
C ALA A 125 14.09 -2.58 9.13
N TRP A 126 13.05 -2.08 9.81
CA TRP A 126 12.11 -2.93 10.56
C TRP A 126 10.93 -3.37 9.70
N ALA A 127 11.08 -4.55 9.09
CA ALA A 127 10.07 -5.13 8.22
C ALA A 127 10.15 -6.65 8.12
N ILE A 128 9.08 -7.23 7.59
CA ILE A 128 8.94 -8.66 7.27
C ILE A 128 8.77 -8.79 5.75
N HIS A 129 9.57 -9.65 5.11
CA HIS A 129 9.41 -9.99 3.69
C HIS A 129 8.22 -10.95 3.51
N THR A 130 7.02 -10.38 3.52
CA THR A 130 5.73 -11.08 3.56
C THR A 130 5.32 -11.71 2.23
N ASP A 131 5.83 -11.23 1.10
CA ASP A 131 5.55 -11.81 -0.22
C ASP A 131 6.81 -11.83 -1.07
N ARG A 132 7.25 -13.04 -1.44
CA ARG A 132 8.58 -13.31 -2.03
C ARG A 132 8.50 -13.70 -3.50
N ARG A 133 7.40 -13.38 -4.19
CA ARG A 133 7.21 -13.74 -5.60
C ARG A 133 8.20 -12.97 -6.47
N SER A 134 9.11 -13.70 -7.09
CA SER A 134 10.23 -13.14 -7.85
C SER A 134 9.84 -12.42 -9.13
N HIS A 135 8.61 -12.59 -9.65
CA HIS A 135 8.14 -11.84 -10.82
C HIS A 135 7.77 -10.38 -10.50
N TRP A 136 7.62 -10.05 -9.21
CA TRP A 136 7.49 -8.68 -8.71
C TRP A 136 8.82 -8.07 -8.25
N ASP A 137 9.94 -8.76 -8.50
CA ASP A 137 11.27 -8.25 -8.18
C ASP A 137 11.53 -6.94 -8.92
N PRO A 138 11.86 -5.83 -8.23
CA PRO A 138 12.13 -4.53 -8.85
C PRO A 138 13.13 -4.56 -10.00
N GLU A 139 14.09 -5.50 -10.03
CA GLU A 139 15.07 -5.63 -11.10
C GLU A 139 14.45 -6.02 -12.46
N ARG A 140 13.23 -6.58 -12.45
CA ARG A 140 12.50 -6.96 -13.67
C ARG A 140 11.72 -5.81 -14.31
N TYR A 141 11.73 -4.64 -13.70
CA TYR A 141 10.93 -3.48 -14.07
C TYR A 141 11.84 -2.31 -14.49
N SER A 142 11.26 -1.34 -15.19
CA SER A 142 11.97 -0.18 -15.74
C SER A 142 13.15 -0.57 -16.64
N THR A 143 12.97 -1.65 -17.40
CA THR A 143 13.96 -2.17 -18.35
C THR A 143 14.18 -1.19 -19.52
N PRO A 144 15.32 -1.27 -20.22
CA PRO A 144 15.65 -0.33 -21.31
C PRO A 144 14.62 -0.26 -22.45
N ASP A 145 13.92 -1.35 -22.74
CA ASP A 145 12.92 -1.49 -23.79
C ASP A 145 11.54 -0.88 -23.44
N MET A 146 11.29 -0.52 -22.17
CA MET A 146 9.99 -0.01 -21.69
C MET A 146 9.46 1.15 -22.54
N LYS A 147 10.31 2.10 -22.97
CA LYS A 147 9.88 3.23 -23.81
C LYS A 147 9.41 2.79 -25.19
N ALA A 148 10.05 1.78 -25.77
CA ALA A 148 9.67 1.24 -27.07
C ALA A 148 8.32 0.52 -26.96
N LEU A 149 8.14 -0.31 -25.93
CA LEU A 149 6.88 -1.02 -25.66
C LEU A 149 5.71 -0.05 -25.44
N VAL A 150 5.92 1.03 -24.68
CA VAL A 150 4.92 2.10 -24.53
C VAL A 150 4.56 2.69 -25.89
N THR A 151 5.55 3.01 -26.74
CA THR A 151 5.32 3.58 -28.06
C THR A 151 4.50 2.64 -28.96
N GLU A 152 4.82 1.34 -28.95
CA GLU A 152 4.07 0.33 -29.70
C GLU A 152 2.61 0.25 -29.27
N HIS A 153 2.34 0.20 -27.96
CA HIS A 153 0.96 0.11 -27.45
C HIS A 153 0.15 1.37 -27.75
N MET A 154 0.78 2.56 -27.64
CA MET A 154 0.13 3.83 -28.00
C MET A 154 -0.22 3.88 -29.50
N ALA A 155 0.59 3.27 -30.37
CA ALA A 155 0.29 3.18 -31.80
C ALA A 155 -0.80 2.13 -32.10
N ARG A 156 -0.84 1.03 -31.33
CA ARG A 156 -1.87 -0.04 -31.47
C ARG A 156 -3.25 0.44 -31.05
N PHE A 157 -3.34 1.25 -30.00
CA PHE A 157 -4.59 1.80 -29.49
C PHE A 157 -4.51 3.33 -29.45
N PRO A 158 -4.58 3.99 -30.62
CA PRO A 158 -4.50 5.45 -30.70
C PRO A 158 -5.61 6.08 -29.88
N ASP A 159 -5.29 7.20 -29.23
CA ASP A 159 -6.21 8.02 -28.41
C ASP A 159 -6.87 7.31 -27.21
N ASN A 160 -6.44 6.09 -26.87
CA ASN A 160 -6.99 5.36 -25.72
C ASN A 160 -6.60 6.03 -24.39
N ARG A 161 -7.62 6.47 -23.63
CA ARG A 161 -7.42 7.20 -22.36
C ARG A 161 -6.79 6.37 -21.25
N VAL A 162 -7.01 5.05 -21.25
CA VAL A 162 -6.33 4.14 -20.31
C VAL A 162 -4.83 4.19 -20.56
N LEU A 163 -4.40 4.00 -21.81
CA LEU A 163 -2.96 4.00 -22.14
C LEU A 163 -2.30 5.37 -21.94
N LYS A 164 -3.01 6.47 -22.18
CA LYS A 164 -2.52 7.83 -21.88
C LYS A 164 -2.10 7.94 -20.41
N GLN A 165 -2.96 7.50 -19.47
CA GLN A 165 -2.64 7.49 -18.05
C GLN A 165 -1.52 6.50 -17.72
N LEU A 166 -1.61 5.26 -18.23
CA LEU A 166 -0.63 4.22 -17.96
C LEU A 166 0.77 4.59 -18.48
N LYS A 167 0.90 5.35 -19.57
CA LYS A 167 2.18 5.86 -20.04
C LYS A 167 2.87 6.70 -18.96
N THR A 168 2.15 7.64 -18.34
CA THR A 168 2.68 8.44 -17.22
C THR A 168 3.03 7.54 -16.04
N CYS A 169 2.13 6.62 -15.66
CA CYS A 169 2.38 5.70 -14.55
C CYS A 169 3.59 4.79 -14.76
N ALA A 170 3.77 4.26 -15.95
CA ALA A 170 4.86 3.34 -16.28
C ALA A 170 6.22 4.04 -16.35
N LEU A 171 6.28 5.24 -16.96
CA LEU A 171 7.54 5.93 -17.23
C LEU A 171 7.96 6.90 -16.11
N LEU A 172 7.02 7.64 -15.53
CA LEU A 172 7.30 8.63 -14.49
C LEU A 172 7.22 8.01 -13.09
N TYR A 173 6.06 7.43 -12.73
CA TYR A 173 5.86 6.84 -11.41
C TYR A 173 6.51 5.46 -11.25
N ARG A 174 6.94 4.84 -12.36
CA ARG A 174 7.51 3.49 -12.40
C ARG A 174 6.61 2.44 -11.75
N CYS A 175 5.29 2.59 -11.94
CA CYS A 175 4.29 1.68 -11.41
C CYS A 175 4.42 0.30 -12.07
N PHE A 176 4.71 -0.73 -11.28
CA PHE A 176 4.93 -2.09 -11.78
C PHE A 176 3.71 -2.65 -12.52
N THR A 177 2.51 -2.47 -11.96
CA THR A 177 1.25 -2.93 -12.58
C THR A 177 0.98 -2.21 -13.90
N SER A 178 1.34 -0.93 -14.01
CA SER A 178 1.24 -0.18 -15.27
C SER A 178 2.26 -0.64 -16.31
N GLN A 179 3.49 -0.95 -15.88
CA GLN A 179 4.52 -1.49 -16.77
C GLN A 179 4.15 -2.87 -17.27
N ASN A 180 3.51 -3.70 -16.44
CA ASN A 180 3.01 -5.02 -16.81
C ASN A 180 1.95 -4.99 -17.92
N THR A 181 1.16 -3.91 -18.03
CA THR A 181 0.29 -3.69 -19.20
C THR A 181 1.10 -3.56 -20.50
N PHE A 182 2.24 -2.86 -20.48
CA PHE A 182 3.09 -2.70 -21.67
C PHE A 182 4.03 -3.88 -21.92
N TYR A 183 4.45 -4.58 -20.87
CA TYR A 183 5.19 -5.84 -20.98
C TYR A 183 4.30 -7.01 -21.42
N VAL A 184 2.98 -6.86 -21.30
CA VAL A 184 1.99 -7.92 -21.58
C VAL A 184 2.27 -9.17 -20.74
N ARG A 185 2.36 -9.00 -19.42
CA ARG A 185 2.58 -10.09 -18.46
C ARG A 185 1.90 -9.80 -17.12
N ASP A 186 1.70 -10.86 -16.33
CA ASP A 186 1.24 -10.75 -14.94
C ASP A 186 -0.05 -9.90 -14.79
N GLU A 187 -0.10 -9.01 -13.78
CA GLU A 187 -1.23 -8.12 -13.50
C GLU A 187 -1.12 -6.80 -14.29
N ALA A 188 -2.04 -6.59 -15.23
CA ALA A 188 -2.22 -5.32 -15.92
C ALA A 188 -3.18 -4.37 -15.19
N ALA A 189 -2.84 -3.09 -15.21
CA ALA A 189 -3.67 -2.03 -14.65
C ALA A 189 -4.71 -1.55 -15.68
N ILE A 190 -5.94 -1.28 -15.22
CA ILE A 190 -6.99 -0.58 -15.97
C ILE A 190 -7.57 0.53 -15.08
N PRO A 191 -6.99 1.74 -15.05
CA PRO A 191 -7.60 2.88 -14.36
C PRO A 191 -8.93 3.26 -15.04
N ALA A 192 -9.92 3.60 -14.22
CA ALA A 192 -11.30 3.85 -14.67
C ALA A 192 -11.85 5.22 -14.24
N SER A 193 -11.54 5.70 -13.04
CA SER A 193 -12.27 6.77 -12.35
C SER A 193 -11.48 8.05 -12.09
N VAL A 194 -12.11 9.19 -12.35
CA VAL A 194 -11.60 10.51 -11.97
C VAL A 194 -12.17 10.96 -10.60
N MET A 195 -13.25 10.30 -10.14
CA MET A 195 -14.02 10.70 -8.96
C MET A 195 -13.85 9.71 -7.81
N CYS A 196 -13.91 10.23 -6.58
CA CYS A 196 -13.93 9.42 -5.37
C CYS A 196 -15.09 9.85 -4.47
N ASN A 197 -15.68 8.90 -3.75
CA ASN A 197 -16.66 9.16 -2.70
C ASN A 197 -16.07 9.06 -1.29
N ALA A 198 -14.74 9.09 -1.16
CA ALA A 198 -14.02 9.17 0.10
C ALA A 198 -13.06 10.37 0.08
N ARG A 199 -12.85 11.00 1.24
CA ARG A 199 -11.92 12.12 1.43
C ARG A 199 -10.76 11.67 2.33
N CYS A 200 -10.09 10.60 1.92
CA CYS A 200 -9.08 9.94 2.74
C CYS A 200 -8.04 10.96 3.23
N VAL A 201 -7.70 10.93 4.52
CA VAL A 201 -6.76 11.87 5.14
C VAL A 201 -5.41 11.90 4.41
N GLY A 202 -4.92 10.75 3.94
CA GLY A 202 -3.69 10.61 3.16
C GLY A 202 -3.93 10.09 1.74
N CYS A 203 -4.91 10.63 1.00
CA CYS A 203 -5.18 10.17 -0.36
C CYS A 203 -3.96 10.40 -1.28
N ILE A 204 -3.43 9.32 -1.87
CA ILE A 204 -2.22 9.39 -2.69
C ILE A 204 -2.43 10.06 -4.06
N SER A 205 -3.68 10.22 -4.48
CA SER A 205 -4.05 10.78 -5.78
C SER A 205 -4.69 12.16 -5.73
N ASP A 206 -4.93 12.68 -4.53
CA ASP A 206 -5.67 13.92 -4.30
C ASP A 206 -5.27 14.50 -2.95
N GLN A 207 -4.65 15.66 -2.96
CA GLN A 207 -4.17 16.35 -1.77
C GLN A 207 -4.75 17.76 -1.76
N PRO A 208 -5.05 18.32 -0.57
CA PRO A 208 -5.50 19.70 -0.49
C PRO A 208 -4.40 20.64 -1.00
N ALA A 209 -4.78 21.84 -1.46
CA ALA A 209 -3.85 22.79 -2.09
C ALA A 209 -2.69 23.23 -1.18
N ASP A 210 -2.90 23.24 0.13
CA ASP A 210 -1.91 23.53 1.16
C ASP A 210 -1.20 22.26 1.71
N GLY A 211 -1.54 21.09 1.17
CA GLY A 211 -0.94 19.80 1.51
C GLY A 211 0.34 19.50 0.72
N PRO A 212 0.99 18.36 1.00
CA PRO A 212 2.09 17.88 0.16
C PRO A 212 1.57 17.53 -1.24
N PRO A 213 2.45 17.55 -2.28
CA PRO A 213 2.07 17.07 -3.60
C PRO A 213 1.57 15.63 -3.55
N ALA A 214 0.49 15.34 -4.28
CA ALA A 214 0.01 13.97 -4.45
C ALA A 214 1.10 13.09 -5.08
N SER A 215 1.22 11.86 -4.60
CA SER A 215 2.20 10.89 -5.11
C SER A 215 1.88 10.44 -6.55
N HIS A 216 0.61 10.50 -6.94
CA HIS A 216 0.14 10.22 -8.29
C HIS A 216 -0.92 11.25 -8.67
N GLU A 217 -1.00 11.61 -9.94
CA GLU A 217 -2.11 12.43 -10.45
C GLU A 217 -3.25 11.54 -10.93
N ARG A 218 -4.49 11.97 -10.68
CA ARG A 218 -5.67 11.34 -11.28
C ARG A 218 -5.68 11.60 -12.78
N MET A 219 -6.25 10.65 -13.51
CA MET A 219 -6.63 10.88 -14.90
C MET A 219 -7.60 12.06 -15.02
N ASP A 220 -7.46 12.84 -16.10
CA ASP A 220 -8.33 13.98 -16.40
C ASP A 220 -9.74 13.53 -16.81
N ASP A 221 -9.81 12.48 -17.63
CA ASP A 221 -11.03 11.95 -18.22
C ASP A 221 -11.10 10.45 -18.03
N GLY A 222 -12.24 9.95 -17.56
CA GLY A 222 -12.38 8.51 -17.37
C GLY A 222 -12.82 7.79 -18.66
N PRO A 223 -12.19 6.64 -18.99
CA PRO A 223 -12.37 5.88 -20.23
C PRO A 223 -13.75 5.23 -20.41
N THR A 224 -14.17 4.96 -21.65
CA THR A 224 -15.37 4.17 -21.94
C THR A 224 -15.20 2.70 -21.53
N GLY A 225 -16.30 1.95 -21.48
CA GLY A 225 -16.23 0.49 -21.31
C GLY A 225 -15.45 -0.20 -22.43
N GLU A 226 -15.63 0.26 -23.68
CA GLU A 226 -14.89 -0.23 -24.84
C GLU A 226 -13.38 0.03 -24.74
N GLU A 227 -12.94 1.25 -24.38
CA GLU A 227 -11.52 1.57 -24.22
C GLU A 227 -10.85 0.69 -23.16
N MET A 228 -11.52 0.48 -22.02
CA MET A 228 -11.05 -0.40 -20.95
C MET A 228 -11.05 -1.87 -21.40
N GLY A 229 -12.14 -2.30 -22.05
CA GLY A 229 -12.33 -3.66 -22.54
C GLY A 229 -11.30 -4.04 -23.59
N ALA A 230 -10.94 -3.14 -24.51
CA ALA A 230 -9.94 -3.39 -25.55
C ALA A 230 -8.53 -3.64 -24.97
N ILE A 231 -8.10 -2.81 -24.01
CA ILE A 231 -6.81 -2.99 -23.34
C ILE A 231 -6.80 -4.27 -22.50
N GLY A 232 -7.88 -4.50 -21.76
CA GLY A 232 -8.00 -5.70 -20.94
C GLY A 232 -8.03 -6.98 -21.77
N LEU A 233 -8.81 -7.02 -22.86
CA LEU A 233 -8.89 -8.16 -23.78
C LEU A 233 -7.53 -8.47 -24.38
N PHE A 234 -6.85 -7.46 -24.93
CA PHE A 234 -5.53 -7.63 -25.52
C PHE A 234 -4.55 -8.26 -24.52
N HIS A 235 -4.52 -7.76 -23.28
CA HIS A 235 -3.66 -8.32 -22.24
C HIS A 235 -4.04 -9.76 -21.90
N LEU A 236 -5.34 -10.05 -21.68
CA LEU A 236 -5.81 -11.38 -21.32
C LEU A 236 -5.48 -12.42 -22.39
N GLU A 237 -5.58 -12.08 -23.67
CA GLU A 237 -5.27 -12.99 -24.78
C GLU A 237 -3.77 -13.23 -24.95
N ASN A 238 -2.95 -12.18 -24.80
CA ASN A 238 -1.54 -12.23 -25.19
C ASN A 238 -0.58 -12.51 -24.03
N ALA A 239 -0.93 -12.18 -22.79
CA ALA A 239 -0.05 -12.40 -21.64
C ALA A 239 0.12 -13.90 -21.35
N PRO A 240 1.34 -14.39 -21.06
CA PRO A 240 1.56 -15.77 -20.69
C PRO A 240 1.37 -16.01 -19.18
N GLY A 241 1.02 -17.24 -18.81
CA GLY A 241 0.98 -17.68 -17.41
C GLY A 241 -0.04 -16.92 -16.57
N ARG A 242 0.44 -16.27 -15.49
CA ARG A 242 -0.36 -15.61 -14.43
C ARG A 242 -1.07 -14.36 -14.92
N THR A 243 -2.06 -14.56 -15.78
CA THR A 243 -2.68 -13.48 -16.52
C THR A 243 -3.84 -12.89 -15.74
N MET A 244 -3.80 -11.58 -15.49
CA MET A 244 -4.91 -10.88 -14.87
C MET A 244 -4.96 -9.40 -15.27
N VAL A 245 -6.15 -8.82 -15.17
CA VAL A 245 -6.38 -7.39 -15.29
C VAL A 245 -7.07 -6.88 -14.02
N SER A 246 -6.72 -5.66 -13.60
CA SER A 246 -7.23 -5.07 -12.37
C SER A 246 -7.75 -3.66 -12.61
N PHE A 247 -9.03 -3.43 -12.29
CA PHE A 247 -9.59 -2.09 -12.10
C PHE A 247 -9.19 -1.54 -10.72
N GLY A 248 -9.12 -0.22 -10.54
CA GLY A 248 -8.77 0.39 -9.26
C GLY A 248 -7.26 0.54 -9.08
N GLN A 249 -6.72 1.72 -9.35
CA GLN A 249 -5.30 2.04 -9.35
C GLN A 249 -5.01 3.22 -8.41
N GLY A 250 -3.74 3.37 -8.01
CA GLY A 250 -3.31 4.49 -7.17
C GLY A 250 -3.39 5.86 -7.84
N CYS A 251 -3.61 5.90 -9.17
CA CYS A 251 -3.72 7.10 -9.98
C CYS A 251 -5.18 7.41 -10.39
N GLU A 252 -6.16 6.93 -9.63
CA GLU A 252 -7.57 7.19 -9.86
C GLU A 252 -8.32 7.46 -8.55
N GLY A 253 -9.61 7.75 -8.67
CA GLY A 253 -10.55 7.75 -7.55
C GLY A 253 -11.14 6.35 -7.28
N GLU A 254 -12.35 6.31 -6.73
CA GLU A 254 -13.04 5.04 -6.41
C GLU A 254 -13.64 4.42 -7.69
N PRO A 255 -13.19 3.25 -8.16
CA PRO A 255 -13.67 2.66 -9.41
C PRO A 255 -15.15 2.26 -9.37
N LEU A 256 -15.72 1.89 -8.22
CA LEU A 256 -17.14 1.58 -8.14
C LEU A 256 -18.04 2.77 -8.49
N THR A 257 -17.55 4.01 -8.47
CA THR A 257 -18.32 5.17 -8.96
C THR A 257 -18.59 5.09 -10.48
N ARG A 258 -17.86 4.24 -11.21
CA ARG A 258 -18.01 3.97 -12.64
C ARG A 258 -18.38 2.51 -12.95
N TRP A 259 -19.09 1.86 -12.03
CA TRP A 259 -19.48 0.46 -12.15
C TRP A 259 -20.18 0.11 -13.48
N LYS A 260 -20.91 1.05 -14.11
CA LYS A 260 -21.57 0.81 -15.41
C LYS A 260 -20.58 0.57 -16.54
N GLN A 261 -19.60 1.47 -16.69
CA GLN A 261 -18.55 1.36 -17.71
C GLN A 261 -17.62 0.18 -17.43
N ILE A 262 -17.33 -0.09 -16.15
CA ILE A 262 -16.55 -1.26 -15.79
C ILE A 262 -17.33 -2.54 -16.14
N ALA A 263 -18.62 -2.65 -15.83
CA ALA A 263 -19.44 -3.81 -16.19
C ALA A 263 -19.47 -4.03 -17.73
N GLU A 264 -19.57 -2.97 -18.51
CA GLU A 264 -19.45 -3.02 -19.97
C GLU A 264 -18.09 -3.58 -20.41
N ALA A 265 -16.98 -3.09 -19.85
CA ALA A 265 -15.64 -3.60 -20.13
C ALA A 265 -15.48 -5.08 -19.77
N ILE A 266 -16.03 -5.50 -18.62
CA ILE A 266 -16.00 -6.91 -18.18
C ILE A 266 -16.75 -7.80 -19.16
N ARG A 267 -17.98 -7.43 -19.56
CA ARG A 267 -18.74 -8.19 -20.56
C ARG A 267 -18.01 -8.25 -21.89
N PHE A 268 -17.48 -7.12 -22.36
CA PHE A 268 -16.70 -7.05 -23.60
C PHE A 268 -15.54 -8.06 -23.59
N MET A 269 -14.79 -8.16 -22.49
CA MET A 269 -13.72 -9.14 -22.33
C MET A 269 -14.25 -10.57 -22.27
N ARG A 270 -15.26 -10.84 -21.43
CA ARG A 270 -15.76 -12.20 -21.16
C ARG A 270 -16.53 -12.83 -22.31
N GLU A 271 -17.12 -12.03 -23.20
CA GLU A 271 -17.70 -12.48 -24.46
C GLU A 271 -16.66 -13.06 -25.43
N ARG A 272 -15.38 -12.66 -25.29
CA ARG A 272 -14.31 -12.98 -26.25
C ARG A 272 -13.26 -13.93 -25.68
N THR A 273 -13.02 -13.87 -24.37
CA THR A 273 -12.04 -14.75 -23.71
C THR A 273 -12.42 -15.12 -22.28
N GLN A 274 -12.13 -16.39 -21.93
CA GLN A 274 -12.19 -16.91 -20.56
C GLN A 274 -10.80 -16.94 -19.90
N LYS A 275 -9.75 -16.49 -20.59
CA LYS A 275 -8.38 -16.51 -20.08
C LYS A 275 -8.19 -15.44 -19.00
N GLY A 276 -7.45 -15.81 -17.95
CA GLY A 276 -7.04 -14.93 -16.86
C GLY A 276 -8.18 -14.41 -15.97
N SER A 277 -7.82 -13.75 -14.87
CA SER A 277 -8.79 -13.18 -13.93
C SER A 277 -9.00 -11.67 -14.14
N ILE A 278 -10.22 -11.22 -13.91
CA ILE A 278 -10.60 -9.81 -13.83
C ILE A 278 -10.82 -9.46 -12.36
N ASN A 279 -10.07 -8.48 -11.87
CA ASN A 279 -10.07 -8.06 -10.48
C ASN A 279 -10.51 -6.59 -10.35
N ILE A 280 -11.01 -6.21 -9.17
CA ILE A 280 -11.22 -4.80 -8.80
C ILE A 280 -10.60 -4.47 -7.45
N ASN A 281 -9.99 -3.29 -7.35
CA ASN A 281 -9.48 -2.72 -6.12
C ASN A 281 -10.36 -1.54 -5.72
N THR A 282 -11.02 -1.61 -4.58
CA THR A 282 -12.09 -0.68 -4.23
C THR A 282 -12.10 -0.38 -2.73
N ASN A 283 -12.65 0.76 -2.32
CA ASN A 283 -13.04 1.03 -0.94
C ASN A 283 -14.33 0.25 -0.52
N ALA A 284 -14.96 -0.45 -1.47
CA ALA A 284 -16.18 -1.24 -1.33
C ALA A 284 -17.42 -0.46 -0.86
N SER A 285 -17.46 0.84 -1.13
CA SER A 285 -18.51 1.77 -0.70
C SER A 285 -19.86 1.60 -1.41
N LEU A 286 -19.95 0.86 -2.51
CA LEU A 286 -21.14 0.77 -3.35
C LEU A 286 -21.51 -0.68 -3.66
N THR A 287 -22.26 -1.32 -2.75
CA THR A 287 -22.66 -2.74 -2.87
C THR A 287 -23.40 -3.04 -4.18
N ARG A 288 -24.34 -2.18 -4.59
CA ARG A 288 -25.04 -2.32 -5.89
C ARG A 288 -24.08 -2.26 -7.08
N GLY A 289 -23.07 -1.39 -7.01
CA GLY A 289 -22.06 -1.29 -8.06
C GLY A 289 -21.27 -2.59 -8.14
N LEU A 290 -20.85 -3.13 -7.00
CA LEU A 290 -20.13 -4.39 -6.92
C LEU A 290 -20.96 -5.58 -7.43
N GLU A 291 -22.24 -5.66 -7.06
CA GLU A 291 -23.18 -6.67 -7.56
C GLU A 291 -23.21 -6.71 -9.09
N ALA A 292 -23.37 -5.54 -9.73
CA ALA A 292 -23.37 -5.43 -11.18
C ALA A 292 -22.06 -5.88 -11.85
N LEU A 293 -20.92 -5.72 -11.17
CA LEU A 293 -19.63 -6.21 -11.68
C LEU A 293 -19.51 -7.73 -11.54
N LEU A 294 -19.96 -8.30 -10.41
CA LEU A 294 -20.00 -9.74 -10.18
C LEU A 294 -20.91 -10.42 -11.23
N ASP A 295 -22.08 -9.83 -11.51
CA ASP A 295 -22.99 -10.29 -12.58
C ASP A 295 -22.37 -10.20 -13.98
N ALA A 296 -21.45 -9.26 -14.20
CA ALA A 296 -20.75 -9.13 -15.47
C ALA A 296 -19.62 -10.15 -15.65
N GLY A 297 -19.19 -10.84 -14.58
CA GLY A 297 -18.10 -11.83 -14.63
C GLY A 297 -16.80 -11.39 -13.94
N LEU A 298 -16.88 -10.53 -12.93
CA LEU A 298 -15.75 -10.17 -12.06
C LEU A 298 -15.30 -11.38 -11.20
N ASP A 299 -14.00 -11.68 -11.18
CA ASP A 299 -13.46 -12.86 -10.48
C ASP A 299 -12.95 -12.58 -9.07
N ALA A 300 -12.48 -11.36 -8.80
CA ALA A 300 -11.85 -11.02 -7.52
C ALA A 300 -12.14 -9.59 -7.07
N VAL A 301 -12.31 -9.45 -5.76
CA VAL A 301 -12.55 -8.18 -5.08
C VAL A 301 -11.45 -7.95 -4.05
N ARG A 302 -10.71 -6.85 -4.21
CA ARG A 302 -9.74 -6.37 -3.22
C ARG A 302 -10.30 -5.13 -2.53
N VAL A 303 -10.76 -5.31 -1.30
CA VAL A 303 -11.34 -4.24 -0.48
C VAL A 303 -10.24 -3.53 0.31
N SER A 304 -10.09 -2.22 0.13
CA SER A 304 -9.12 -1.41 0.86
C SER A 304 -9.70 -0.89 2.17
N LEU A 305 -8.96 -1.07 3.26
CA LEU A 305 -9.33 -0.57 4.60
C LEU A 305 -8.08 -0.27 5.42
N ASN A 306 -8.16 0.73 6.29
CA ASN A 306 -7.14 1.02 7.31
C ASN A 306 -7.43 0.31 8.64
N ALA A 307 -8.70 -0.05 8.86
CA ALA A 307 -9.20 -0.66 10.09
C ALA A 307 -10.48 -1.46 9.82
N ALA A 308 -10.75 -2.44 10.68
CA ALA A 308 -12.01 -3.20 10.67
C ALA A 308 -13.00 -2.74 11.74
N SER A 309 -12.69 -1.66 12.44
CA SER A 309 -13.61 -0.95 13.33
C SER A 309 -14.17 0.30 12.63
N LYS A 310 -15.46 0.56 12.81
CA LYS A 310 -16.16 1.69 12.18
C LYS A 310 -15.48 3.02 12.46
N GLY A 311 -15.25 3.35 13.73
CA GLY A 311 -14.72 4.66 14.13
C GLY A 311 -13.37 4.96 13.48
N LEU A 312 -12.43 4.01 13.49
CA LEU A 312 -11.12 4.22 12.88
C LEU A 312 -11.18 4.18 11.34
N TYR A 313 -12.05 3.35 10.75
CA TYR A 313 -12.26 3.34 9.30
C TYR A 313 -12.74 4.70 8.81
N GLU A 314 -13.80 5.23 9.41
CA GLU A 314 -14.46 6.47 8.97
C GLU A 314 -13.62 7.71 9.28
N ALA A 315 -12.82 7.70 10.35
CA ALA A 315 -11.90 8.80 10.67
C ALA A 315 -10.82 8.99 9.59
N TYR A 316 -10.33 7.89 9.00
CA TYR A 316 -9.36 7.94 7.90
C TYR A 316 -10.02 8.16 6.54
N TYR A 317 -11.02 7.35 6.15
CA TYR A 317 -11.61 7.42 4.82
C TYR A 317 -12.50 8.65 4.61
N LYS A 318 -13.06 9.23 5.68
CA LYS A 318 -14.00 10.36 5.62
C LYS A 318 -15.05 10.15 4.53
N PRO A 319 -15.91 9.13 4.69
CA PRO A 319 -16.80 8.68 3.63
C PRO A 319 -17.83 9.74 3.25
N VAL A 320 -18.22 9.77 1.97
CA VAL A 320 -19.24 10.67 1.43
C VAL A 320 -20.39 9.83 0.91
N LYS A 321 -21.53 9.84 1.63
CA LYS A 321 -22.75 9.08 1.32
C LYS A 321 -22.56 7.55 1.34
N TYR A 322 -21.67 7.06 2.20
CA TYR A 322 -21.55 5.64 2.57
C TYR A 322 -20.99 5.54 4.00
N GLY A 323 -21.02 4.36 4.62
CA GLY A 323 -20.44 4.08 5.93
C GLY A 323 -19.73 2.72 5.99
N TRP A 324 -19.17 2.38 7.16
CA TRP A 324 -18.55 1.06 7.38
C TRP A 324 -19.49 -0.10 7.05
N GLU A 325 -20.79 0.05 7.34
CA GLU A 325 -21.78 -0.99 7.09
C GLU A 325 -21.90 -1.33 5.60
N ASP A 326 -21.79 -0.36 4.69
CA ASP A 326 -21.81 -0.59 3.23
C ASP A 326 -20.56 -1.38 2.78
N VAL A 327 -19.41 -1.10 3.40
CA VAL A 327 -18.15 -1.82 3.14
C VAL A 327 -18.28 -3.27 3.57
N GLU A 328 -18.79 -3.52 4.77
CA GLU A 328 -19.00 -4.87 5.27
C GLU A 328 -20.05 -5.63 4.44
N ALA A 329 -21.12 -4.96 3.99
CA ALA A 329 -22.12 -5.53 3.08
C ALA A 329 -21.50 -5.95 1.73
N SER A 330 -20.63 -5.12 1.16
CA SER A 330 -19.90 -5.45 -0.06
C SER A 330 -18.93 -6.63 0.11
N ILE A 331 -18.27 -6.73 1.27
CA ILE A 331 -17.43 -7.89 1.63
C ILE A 331 -18.28 -9.16 1.72
N ALA A 332 -19.46 -9.07 2.37
CA ALA A 332 -20.41 -10.17 2.48
C ALA A 332 -20.89 -10.64 1.10
N LEU A 333 -21.30 -9.70 0.25
CA LEU A 333 -21.75 -9.97 -1.12
C LEU A 333 -20.67 -10.66 -1.95
N ALA A 334 -19.43 -10.14 -1.94
CA ALA A 334 -18.32 -10.75 -2.66
C ALA A 334 -18.13 -12.22 -2.26
N ARG A 335 -18.36 -12.53 -0.98
CA ARG A 335 -18.29 -13.88 -0.47
C ARG A 335 -19.46 -14.76 -0.84
N GLU A 336 -20.68 -14.24 -0.76
CA GLU A 336 -21.88 -14.94 -1.20
C GLU A 336 -21.79 -15.35 -2.68
N ARG A 337 -21.26 -14.46 -3.52
CA ARG A 337 -21.07 -14.67 -4.96
C ARG A 337 -19.83 -15.51 -5.30
N GLY A 338 -19.08 -15.97 -4.32
CA GLY A 338 -17.92 -16.85 -4.52
C GLY A 338 -16.68 -16.19 -5.14
N ALA A 339 -16.62 -14.86 -5.21
CA ALA A 339 -15.47 -14.15 -5.76
C ALA A 339 -14.25 -14.28 -4.84
N TYR A 340 -13.04 -14.29 -5.39
CA TYR A 340 -11.81 -14.27 -4.59
C TYR A 340 -11.74 -12.98 -3.77
N LEU A 341 -11.75 -13.10 -2.44
CA LEU A 341 -11.90 -11.97 -1.54
C LEU A 341 -10.57 -11.64 -0.86
N ALA A 342 -10.02 -10.48 -1.21
CA ALA A 342 -8.80 -9.93 -0.60
C ALA A 342 -9.10 -8.67 0.20
N LEU A 343 -8.42 -8.50 1.34
CA LEU A 343 -8.36 -7.24 2.07
C LEU A 343 -7.02 -6.57 1.79
N ASN A 344 -7.05 -5.36 1.22
CA ASN A 344 -5.90 -4.47 1.16
C ASN A 344 -5.83 -3.67 2.47
N LEU A 345 -5.14 -4.24 3.45
CA LEU A 345 -4.98 -3.65 4.78
C LEU A 345 -3.87 -2.60 4.74
N LEU A 346 -4.27 -1.34 4.86
CA LEU A 346 -3.39 -0.17 4.96
C LEU A 346 -2.78 -0.14 6.37
N LEU A 347 -1.69 -0.88 6.55
CA LEU A 347 -1.08 -1.21 7.82
C LEU A 347 -0.27 -0.03 8.40
N PHE A 348 -0.50 0.24 9.66
CA PHE A 348 0.18 1.26 10.45
C PHE A 348 0.60 0.70 11.83
N PRO A 349 1.91 0.53 12.09
CA PRO A 349 2.39 0.02 13.37
C PRO A 349 1.98 0.87 14.58
N GLY A 350 1.49 0.21 15.62
CA GLY A 350 0.89 0.74 16.84
C GLY A 350 -0.53 1.30 16.71
N VAL A 351 -1.17 1.16 15.54
CA VAL A 351 -2.60 1.49 15.36
C VAL A 351 -3.36 0.28 14.86
N THR A 352 -2.93 -0.32 13.74
CA THR A 352 -3.59 -1.48 13.12
C THR A 352 -3.43 -2.76 13.96
N ASP A 353 -2.35 -2.85 14.73
CA ASP A 353 -2.00 -3.96 15.60
C ASP A 353 -2.34 -3.70 17.09
N ARG A 354 -3.23 -2.75 17.38
CA ARG A 354 -3.88 -2.63 18.70
C ARG A 354 -4.80 -3.83 18.94
N GLU A 355 -4.85 -4.34 20.17
CA GLU A 355 -5.61 -5.56 20.51
C GLU A 355 -7.06 -5.55 20.01
N GLY A 356 -7.77 -4.42 20.15
CA GLY A 356 -9.14 -4.28 19.66
C GLY A 356 -9.26 -4.35 18.15
N GLU A 357 -8.34 -3.72 17.41
CA GLU A 357 -8.29 -3.73 15.95
C GLU A 357 -7.93 -5.13 15.41
N VAL A 358 -6.98 -5.79 16.06
CA VAL A 358 -6.61 -7.19 15.76
C VAL A 358 -7.83 -8.09 15.88
N LYS A 359 -8.57 -8.00 17.00
CA LYS A 359 -9.81 -8.77 17.20
C LYS A 359 -10.87 -8.46 16.14
N ALA A 360 -11.00 -7.20 15.73
CA ALA A 360 -11.94 -6.81 14.67
C ALA A 360 -11.56 -7.43 13.32
N LEU A 361 -10.28 -7.39 12.96
CA LEU A 361 -9.76 -8.02 11.75
C LEU A 361 -9.91 -9.55 11.80
N GLU A 362 -9.60 -10.20 12.92
CA GLU A 362 -9.81 -11.65 13.13
C GLU A 362 -11.27 -12.05 12.90
N ARG A 363 -12.22 -11.28 13.44
CA ARG A 363 -13.66 -11.51 13.21
C ARG A 363 -14.02 -11.37 11.74
N LEU A 364 -13.54 -10.31 11.08
CA LEU A 364 -13.83 -10.04 9.67
C LEU A 364 -13.30 -11.17 8.76
N VAL A 365 -12.02 -11.54 8.91
CA VAL A 365 -11.40 -12.59 8.08
C VAL A 365 -12.05 -13.96 8.30
N LYS A 366 -12.43 -14.28 9.54
CA LYS A 366 -13.10 -15.53 9.89
C LYS A 366 -14.54 -15.56 9.38
N LYS A 367 -15.32 -14.51 9.63
CA LYS A 367 -16.76 -14.41 9.28
C LYS A 367 -16.96 -14.54 7.78
N TYR A 368 -16.19 -13.80 6.99
CA TYR A 368 -16.35 -13.76 5.52
C TYR A 368 -15.39 -14.68 4.78
N LYS A 369 -14.65 -15.54 5.52
CA LYS A 369 -13.67 -16.48 4.96
C LYS A 369 -12.74 -15.80 3.93
N VAL A 370 -12.20 -14.64 4.30
CA VAL A 370 -11.28 -13.87 3.45
C VAL A 370 -10.15 -14.79 2.96
N ASP A 371 -9.82 -14.68 1.68
CA ASP A 371 -8.82 -15.52 1.03
C ASP A 371 -7.41 -14.97 1.21
N GLN A 372 -7.30 -13.64 1.20
CA GLN A 372 -6.02 -12.96 1.31
C GLN A 372 -6.12 -11.68 2.14
N VAL A 373 -5.12 -11.45 3.00
CA VAL A 373 -4.81 -10.12 3.54
C VAL A 373 -3.53 -9.63 2.89
N GLN A 374 -3.65 -8.58 2.09
CA GLN A 374 -2.54 -7.86 1.51
C GLN A 374 -2.13 -6.75 2.47
N THR A 375 -0.96 -6.90 3.09
CA THR A 375 -0.46 -5.98 4.11
C THR A 375 0.35 -4.87 3.46
N ARG A 376 -0.34 -3.82 3.00
CA ARG A 376 0.27 -2.63 2.41
C ARG A 376 0.56 -1.62 3.50
N SER A 377 1.80 -1.15 3.59
CA SER A 377 2.13 -0.04 4.48
C SER A 377 1.31 1.20 4.09
N LEU A 378 0.57 1.77 5.03
CA LEU A 378 -0.14 3.03 4.81
C LEU A 378 0.86 4.16 4.51
N ALA A 379 0.76 4.71 3.31
CA ALA A 379 1.63 5.77 2.82
C ALA A 379 1.07 7.14 3.22
N ILE A 380 1.60 7.70 4.29
CA ILE A 380 1.12 8.95 4.91
C ILE A 380 2.18 9.49 5.87
N ASP A 381 2.15 10.79 6.13
CA ASP A 381 2.81 11.37 7.29
C ASP A 381 2.35 10.65 8.57
N PRO A 382 3.27 10.02 9.33
CA PRO A 382 2.90 9.27 10.53
C PRO A 382 2.06 10.08 11.52
N LEU A 383 2.39 11.35 11.73
CA LEU A 383 1.72 12.19 12.71
C LEU A 383 0.32 12.58 12.25
N GLN A 384 0.12 12.75 10.94
CA GLN A 384 -1.19 13.03 10.36
C GLN A 384 -2.16 11.85 10.57
N TYR A 385 -1.68 10.61 10.41
CA TYR A 385 -2.52 9.44 10.66
C TYR A 385 -2.80 9.23 12.13
N LEU A 386 -1.80 9.43 13.00
CA LEU A 386 -1.99 9.33 14.45
C LEU A 386 -3.05 10.31 14.93
N GLU A 387 -3.05 11.54 14.42
CA GLU A 387 -4.08 12.52 14.75
C GLU A 387 -5.48 12.06 14.29
N ALA A 388 -5.59 11.50 13.09
CA ALA A 388 -6.86 10.93 12.62
C ALA A 388 -7.30 9.69 13.42
N ALA A 389 -6.36 8.96 14.01
CA ALA A 389 -6.60 7.75 14.79
C ALA A 389 -6.75 8.00 16.30
N ARG A 390 -6.55 9.24 16.75
CA ARG A 390 -6.59 9.65 18.16
C ARG A 390 -7.99 9.38 18.72
N ASP A 391 -8.03 8.67 19.86
CA ASP A 391 -9.25 8.36 20.61
C ASP A 391 -10.38 7.67 19.82
N VAL A 392 -10.06 7.07 18.66
CA VAL A 392 -11.00 6.30 17.83
C VAL A 392 -10.55 4.86 17.60
N GLY A 393 -11.51 4.02 17.23
CA GLY A 393 -11.32 2.59 16.97
C GLY A 393 -11.63 1.71 18.19
N ALA A 394 -11.15 0.47 18.17
CA ALA A 394 -11.46 -0.56 19.14
C ALA A 394 -10.50 -0.62 20.35
N GLY A 395 -9.50 0.27 20.42
CA GLY A 395 -8.59 0.45 21.57
C GLY A 395 -7.64 -0.72 21.86
N GLY A 396 -6.98 -0.66 23.02
CA GLY A 396 -6.03 -1.66 23.51
C GLY A 396 -4.57 -1.40 23.10
N GLU A 397 -3.66 -2.09 23.79
CA GLU A 397 -2.21 -2.02 23.54
C GLU A 397 -1.82 -2.60 22.19
N ALA A 398 -0.73 -2.09 21.62
CA ALA A 398 -0.14 -2.63 20.40
C ALA A 398 0.52 -3.99 20.68
N VAL A 399 0.02 -5.07 20.06
CA VAL A 399 0.60 -6.42 20.22
C VAL A 399 1.78 -6.71 19.29
N GLY A 400 2.09 -5.76 18.40
CA GLY A 400 3.11 -5.89 17.38
C GLY A 400 2.58 -6.50 16.08
N VAL A 401 3.06 -5.96 14.95
CA VAL A 401 2.67 -6.39 13.61
C VAL A 401 2.87 -7.88 13.38
N ARG A 402 3.97 -8.47 13.88
CA ARG A 402 4.21 -9.92 13.75
C ARG A 402 3.11 -10.75 14.41
N THR A 403 2.69 -10.34 15.60
CA THR A 403 1.61 -10.99 16.35
C THR A 403 0.29 -10.85 15.61
N LEU A 404 -0.04 -9.67 15.08
CA LEU A 404 -1.19 -9.45 14.20
C LEU A 404 -1.18 -10.45 13.03
N LEU A 405 -0.08 -10.58 12.29
CA LEU A 405 -0.02 -11.51 11.14
C LEU A 405 -0.24 -12.97 11.55
N ASN A 406 0.35 -13.40 12.66
CA ASN A 406 0.18 -14.77 13.18
C ASN A 406 -1.27 -15.04 13.60
N ARG A 407 -1.90 -14.07 14.25
CA ARG A 407 -3.30 -14.13 14.69
C ARG A 407 -4.29 -14.21 13.53
N LEU A 408 -4.09 -13.41 12.49
CA LEU A 408 -4.92 -13.49 11.28
C LEU A 408 -4.85 -14.88 10.62
N LYS A 409 -3.65 -15.48 10.55
CA LYS A 409 -3.49 -16.86 10.05
C LYS A 409 -4.17 -17.90 10.94
N ALA A 410 -4.11 -17.73 12.27
CA ALA A 410 -4.78 -18.61 13.21
C ALA A 410 -6.32 -18.49 13.11
N ALA A 411 -6.83 -17.27 12.92
CA ALA A 411 -8.27 -17.00 12.81
C ALA A 411 -8.92 -17.60 11.56
N ARG A 412 -8.17 -17.67 10.43
CA ARG A 412 -8.59 -18.34 9.20
C ARG A 412 -7.45 -19.23 8.68
N PRO A 413 -7.44 -20.53 9.00
CA PRO A 413 -6.49 -21.49 8.44
C PRO A 413 -6.51 -21.46 6.90
N GLY A 414 -5.32 -21.40 6.28
CA GLY A 414 -5.17 -21.23 4.83
C GLY A 414 -5.26 -19.77 4.32
N LEU A 415 -5.42 -18.78 5.21
CA LEU A 415 -5.35 -17.37 4.84
C LEU A 415 -3.99 -17.05 4.21
N ILE A 416 -4.02 -16.45 3.02
CA ILE A 416 -2.80 -15.94 2.38
C ILE A 416 -2.49 -14.56 2.98
N ILE A 417 -1.30 -14.41 3.55
CA ILE A 417 -0.75 -13.09 3.90
C ILE A 417 0.35 -12.78 2.91
N GLY A 418 0.29 -11.60 2.31
CA GLY A 418 1.30 -11.19 1.34
C GLY A 418 1.07 -9.77 0.86
N ASN A 419 1.50 -9.51 -0.36
CA ASN A 419 1.38 -8.20 -0.96
C ASN A 419 0.71 -8.32 -2.34
N PHE A 420 1.01 -9.33 -3.15
CA PHE A 420 0.60 -9.31 -4.55
C PHE A 420 -0.71 -10.06 -4.80
N ALA A 421 -1.48 -9.61 -5.80
CA ALA A 421 -2.69 -10.29 -6.24
C ALA A 421 -2.38 -11.69 -6.80
N ARG A 422 -3.32 -12.63 -6.67
CA ARG A 422 -3.17 -14.03 -7.08
C ARG A 422 -3.94 -14.28 -8.36
N GLY A 423 -3.27 -14.84 -9.37
CA GLY A 423 -3.94 -15.31 -10.60
C GLY A 423 -4.77 -16.57 -10.31
N LEU A 424 -5.64 -16.97 -11.23
CA LEU A 424 -6.57 -18.09 -11.02
C LEU A 424 -5.88 -19.36 -10.51
N GLU A 425 -4.78 -19.76 -11.14
CA GLU A 425 -3.99 -20.96 -10.79
C GLU A 425 -3.31 -20.87 -9.41
N GLU A 426 -3.22 -19.67 -8.82
CA GLU A 426 -2.58 -19.46 -7.51
C GLU A 426 -3.59 -19.39 -6.36
N ARG A 427 -4.86 -19.68 -6.64
CA ARG A 427 -5.99 -19.58 -5.69
C ARG A 427 -6.43 -20.93 -5.12
N GLU A 428 -5.59 -21.97 -5.19
CA GLU A 428 -5.92 -23.34 -4.75
C GLU A 428 -6.44 -23.46 -3.29
N ASN A 429 -6.20 -22.46 -2.43
CA ASN A 429 -6.68 -22.39 -1.04
C ASN A 429 -7.78 -21.33 -0.80
N ALA A 430 -8.38 -20.80 -1.88
CA ALA A 430 -9.48 -19.87 -1.78
C ALA A 430 -10.71 -20.58 -1.20
N ALA A 431 -11.30 -19.99 -0.18
CA ALA A 431 -12.60 -20.41 0.32
C ALA A 431 -13.60 -20.25 -0.83
N GLY A 432 -14.42 -21.27 -1.08
CA GLY A 432 -15.40 -21.26 -2.17
C GLY A 432 -15.03 -22.12 -3.37
N VAL A 433 -13.78 -22.57 -3.49
CA VAL A 433 -13.44 -23.73 -4.34
C VAL A 433 -13.99 -24.96 -3.61
N ARG A 434 -15.05 -25.57 -4.14
CA ARG A 434 -15.63 -26.83 -3.64
C ARG A 434 -14.98 -28.03 -4.30
#